data_AF-A0A401GVA6-F1
#
_entry.id   AF-A0A401GVA6-F1
#
_cell.length_a   1.000
_cell.length_b   1.000
_cell.length_c   1.000
_cell.angle_alpha   90.00
_cell.angle_beta   90.00
_cell.angle_gamma   90.00
#
_symmetry.space_group_name_H-M   'P 1'
#
loop_
_entity.id
_entity.type
_entity.pdbx_description
1 polymer ?
#
loop_
_entity_poly.entity_id
_entity_poly.type
_entity_poly.pdbx_seq_one_letter_code
_entity_poly.pdbx_strand_id
1 'polypeptide(L)'
;MDYTETFAPVVHLKTIRAILGLAAILDWEIGQMDVKGAYLNGTLKEEVYMQQPEGYSDGTYCVCKLKKTLYGLKQSGREWNIMLNRKLLDAGFKRLFSDPCAYIQIKGDKIEIVTIWVDDLLIFTDDCALMDQLKSELRNMFEVTDLGEPWKIVGIEIERDRSKRTIKISQTKYIESILHKNGLTNTNTVGMPLDPNTVLEKEEPETDDECD
;
A
#
# COMPACT_ATOMS: atom_id res chain seq x y z
N MET A 1 -18.19 11.98 -17.56
CA MET A 1 -16.90 11.36 -17.21
C MET A 1 -16.67 11.70 -15.76
N ASP A 2 -16.50 10.69 -14.90
CA ASP A 2 -16.34 10.92 -13.47
C ASP A 2 -14.86 11.21 -13.17
N TYR A 3 -14.56 12.47 -12.86
CA TYR A 3 -13.22 13.00 -12.58
C TYR A 3 -12.86 12.91 -11.08
N THR A 4 -13.65 12.21 -10.28
CA THR A 4 -13.66 12.29 -8.81
C THR A 4 -12.94 11.12 -8.11
N GLU A 5 -12.75 9.98 -8.77
CA GLU A 5 -11.99 8.86 -8.19
C GLU A 5 -10.48 9.05 -8.40
N THR A 6 -9.81 9.72 -7.45
CA THR A 6 -8.37 10.03 -7.52
C THR A 6 -7.51 9.16 -6.59
N PHE A 7 -8.08 8.11 -6.03
CA PHE A 7 -7.44 7.38 -4.93
C PHE A 7 -6.38 6.38 -5.41
N ALA A 8 -5.24 6.39 -4.74
CA ALA A 8 -4.21 5.36 -4.87
C ALA A 8 -4.70 4.06 -4.19
N PRO A 9 -4.24 2.88 -4.63
CA PRO A 9 -4.58 1.62 -3.97
C PRO A 9 -3.95 1.59 -2.57
N VAL A 10 -4.77 1.58 -1.52
CA VAL A 10 -4.32 1.49 -0.13
C VAL A 10 -5.14 0.42 0.57
N VAL A 11 -4.48 -0.68 0.95
CA VAL A 11 -5.09 -1.74 1.77
C VAL A 11 -5.38 -1.22 3.18
N HIS A 12 -6.49 -1.66 3.76
CA HIS A 12 -6.83 -1.30 5.12
C HIS A 12 -5.86 -1.94 6.11
N LEU A 13 -5.43 -1.17 7.12
CA LEU A 13 -4.58 -1.70 8.20
C LEU A 13 -5.25 -2.87 8.96
N LYS A 14 -6.59 -2.90 9.02
CA LYS A 14 -7.35 -4.01 9.61
C LYS A 14 -7.13 -5.31 8.82
N THR A 15 -7.10 -5.22 7.49
CA THR A 15 -6.83 -6.35 6.58
C THR A 15 -5.40 -6.86 6.76
N ILE A 16 -4.40 -5.97 6.77
CA ILE A 16 -3.01 -6.34 7.04
C ILE A 16 -2.90 -7.05 8.39
N ARG A 17 -3.47 -6.50 9.46
CA ARG A 17 -3.41 -7.09 10.81
C ARG A 17 -4.08 -8.46 10.88
N ALA A 18 -5.22 -8.64 10.20
CA ALA A 18 -5.90 -9.93 10.13
C ALA A 18 -5.05 -10.98 9.42
N ILE A 19 -4.46 -10.64 8.27
CA ILE A 19 -3.59 -11.55 7.52
C ILE A 19 -2.29 -11.85 8.28
N LEU A 20 -1.68 -10.86 8.94
CA LEU A 20 -0.53 -11.09 9.83
C LEU A 20 -0.88 -12.06 10.97
N GLY A 21 -2.08 -11.95 11.55
CA GLY A 21 -2.57 -12.89 12.55
C GLY A 21 -2.67 -14.31 12.00
N LEU A 22 -3.21 -14.49 10.79
CA LEU A 22 -3.25 -15.78 10.10
C LEU A 22 -1.84 -16.31 9.84
N ALA A 23 -0.94 -15.47 9.31
CA ALA A 23 0.43 -15.83 9.02
C ALA A 23 1.21 -16.24 10.27
N ALA A 24 0.93 -15.62 11.43
CA ALA A 24 1.53 -16.02 12.70
C ALA A 24 1.06 -17.41 13.16
N ILE A 25 -0.26 -17.65 13.14
CA ILE A 25 -0.88 -18.90 13.60
C ILE A 25 -0.49 -20.07 12.69
N LEU A 26 -0.62 -19.86 11.39
CA LEU A 26 -0.42 -20.90 10.37
C LEU A 26 1.04 -20.99 9.90
N ASP A 27 1.89 -20.04 10.31
CA ASP A 27 3.31 -19.92 9.91
C ASP A 27 3.50 -19.80 8.40
N TRP A 28 2.70 -18.92 7.79
CA TRP A 28 2.83 -18.56 6.38
C TRP A 28 4.10 -17.75 6.11
N GLU A 29 4.65 -17.89 4.92
CA GLU A 29 5.69 -17.00 4.43
C GLU A 29 5.16 -15.59 4.21
N ILE A 30 6.01 -14.60 4.49
CA ILE A 30 5.70 -13.19 4.27
C ILE A 30 6.82 -12.59 3.43
N GLY A 31 6.46 -12.00 2.31
CA GLY A 31 7.37 -11.28 1.42
C GLY A 31 6.93 -9.86 1.20
N GLN A 32 7.87 -8.97 0.92
CA GLN A 32 7.61 -7.60 0.52
C GLN A 32 8.34 -7.28 -0.79
N MET A 33 7.65 -6.61 -1.70
CA MET A 33 8.22 -6.05 -2.91
C MET A 33 7.81 -4.59 -3.06
N ASP A 34 8.68 -3.77 -3.63
CA ASP A 34 8.43 -2.37 -3.92
C ASP A 34 8.39 -2.16 -5.43
N VAL A 35 7.32 -1.56 -5.95
CA VAL A 35 7.18 -1.24 -7.37
C VAL A 35 7.79 0.13 -7.65
N LYS A 36 8.87 0.13 -8.42
CA LYS A 36 9.53 1.37 -8.80
C LYS A 36 8.62 2.21 -9.70
N GLY A 37 8.38 3.45 -9.28
CA GLY A 37 7.60 4.39 -10.06
C GLY A 37 6.17 3.92 -10.29
N ALA A 38 5.47 3.44 -9.27
CA ALA A 38 4.08 2.93 -9.35
C ALA A 38 3.17 3.79 -10.25
N TYR A 39 3.14 5.11 -10.03
CA TYR A 39 2.34 6.02 -10.83
C TYR A 39 2.83 6.22 -12.26
N LEU A 40 4.05 5.84 -12.61
CA LEU A 40 4.57 5.91 -13.97
C LEU A 40 4.18 4.68 -14.81
N ASN A 41 3.57 3.67 -14.19
CA ASN A 41 3.10 2.47 -14.89
C ASN A 41 1.66 2.59 -15.41
N GLY A 42 0.91 3.61 -15.00
CA GLY A 42 -0.43 3.90 -15.50
C GLY A 42 -0.43 4.45 -16.92
N THR A 43 -1.49 4.15 -17.67
CA THR A 43 -1.71 4.70 -19.02
C THR A 43 -2.73 5.84 -18.91
N LEU A 44 -2.41 6.99 -19.49
CA LEU A 44 -3.34 8.12 -19.55
C LEU A 44 -4.41 7.85 -20.60
N LYS A 45 -5.69 8.05 -20.22
CA LYS A 45 -6.81 8.01 -21.16
C LYS A 45 -7.06 9.39 -21.77
N GLU A 46 -6.82 10.43 -20.98
CA GLU A 46 -6.97 11.82 -21.40
C GLU A 46 -5.68 12.34 -22.05
N GLU A 47 -5.84 13.29 -22.96
CA GLU A 47 -4.70 14.04 -23.47
C GLU A 47 -4.27 15.09 -22.45
N VAL A 48 -3.14 14.85 -21.80
CA VAL A 48 -2.53 15.80 -20.86
C VAL A 48 -1.26 16.35 -21.47
N TYR A 49 -1.14 17.67 -21.47
CA TYR A 49 0.07 18.38 -21.87
C TYR A 49 0.69 19.04 -20.64
N MET A 50 2.01 19.09 -20.57
CA MET A 50 2.76 19.81 -19.55
C MET A 50 3.76 20.75 -20.19
N GLN A 51 4.14 21.79 -19.46
CA GLN A 51 5.29 22.60 -19.83
C GLN A 51 6.54 21.71 -19.89
N GLN A 52 7.49 22.05 -20.78
CA GLN A 52 8.79 21.39 -20.79
C GLN A 52 9.43 21.48 -19.40
N PRO A 53 9.94 20.35 -18.85
CA PRO A 53 10.59 20.37 -17.55
C PRO A 53 11.89 21.18 -17.60
N GLU A 54 12.34 21.64 -16.43
CA GLU A 54 13.59 22.37 -16.30
C GLU A 54 14.77 21.57 -16.89
N GLY A 55 15.64 22.23 -17.64
CA GLY A 55 16.75 21.60 -18.35
C GLY A 55 16.40 20.95 -19.70
N TYR A 56 15.11 20.86 -20.05
CA TYR A 56 14.63 20.36 -21.36
C TYR A 56 14.10 21.45 -22.28
N SER A 57 14.15 22.72 -21.86
CA SER A 57 13.76 23.82 -22.73
C SER A 57 14.76 23.96 -23.88
N ASP A 58 14.26 23.81 -25.10
CA ASP A 58 14.99 24.00 -26.35
C ASP A 58 14.86 25.43 -26.89
N GLY A 59 14.38 26.37 -26.05
CA GLY A 59 14.10 27.74 -26.45
C GLY A 59 12.81 27.90 -27.28
N THR A 60 12.04 26.81 -27.46
CA THR A 60 10.73 26.88 -28.10
C THR A 60 9.62 27.05 -27.05
N TYR A 61 8.43 27.46 -27.50
CA TYR A 61 7.22 27.51 -26.67
C TYR A 61 6.41 26.20 -26.75
N CYS A 62 7.07 25.08 -27.07
CA CYS A 62 6.39 23.79 -27.18
C CYS A 62 6.01 23.23 -25.81
N VAL A 63 5.02 22.34 -25.82
CA VAL A 63 4.57 21.58 -24.65
C VAL A 63 4.79 20.08 -24.85
N CYS A 64 5.00 19.36 -23.76
CA CYS A 64 5.16 17.91 -23.80
C CYS A 64 3.80 17.23 -23.64
N LYS A 65 3.44 16.34 -24.57
CA LYS A 65 2.29 15.44 -24.41
C LYS A 65 2.69 14.25 -23.52
N LEU A 66 2.01 14.07 -22.41
CA LEU A 66 2.23 12.93 -21.52
C LEU A 66 1.67 11.66 -22.14
N LYS A 67 2.52 10.61 -22.22
CA LYS A 67 2.13 9.27 -22.72
C LYS A 67 1.76 8.30 -21.59
N LYS A 68 2.28 8.55 -20.39
CA LYS A 68 2.01 7.79 -19.16
C LYS A 68 1.67 8.75 -18.04
N THR A 69 1.07 8.24 -16.98
CA THR A 69 0.80 9.01 -15.76
C THR A 69 2.09 9.46 -15.07
N LEU A 70 2.01 10.57 -14.34
CA LEU A 70 3.13 11.21 -13.63
C LEU A 70 2.73 11.51 -12.19
N TYR A 71 3.68 11.54 -11.27
CA TYR A 71 3.44 12.06 -9.92
C TYR A 71 2.87 13.48 -9.98
N GLY A 72 1.85 13.75 -9.16
CA GLY A 72 1.15 15.04 -9.11
C GLY A 72 -0.08 15.15 -10.02
N LEU A 73 -0.29 14.23 -10.97
CA LEU A 73 -1.57 14.17 -11.69
C LEU A 73 -2.65 13.52 -10.81
N LYS A 74 -3.85 14.10 -10.82
CA LYS A 74 -5.00 13.64 -10.03
C LYS A 74 -5.38 12.18 -10.33
N GLN A 75 -5.24 11.76 -11.58
CA GLN A 75 -5.62 10.43 -12.07
C GLN A 75 -4.55 9.34 -11.89
N SER A 76 -3.33 9.69 -11.47
CA SER A 76 -2.21 8.76 -11.44
C SER A 76 -2.43 7.57 -10.52
N GLY A 77 -2.98 7.80 -9.32
CA GLY A 77 -3.30 6.73 -8.37
C GLY A 77 -4.34 5.75 -8.93
N ARG A 78 -5.38 6.27 -9.59
CA ARG A 78 -6.44 5.48 -10.21
C ARG A 78 -5.94 4.65 -11.38
N GLU A 79 -5.21 5.24 -12.32
CA GLU A 79 -4.73 4.49 -13.49
C GLU A 79 -3.65 3.45 -13.10
N TRP A 80 -2.87 3.72 -12.05
CA TRP A 80 -2.03 2.69 -11.42
C TRP A 80 -2.87 1.54 -10.86
N ASN A 81 -3.90 1.81 -10.06
CA ASN A 81 -4.79 0.78 -9.50
C ASN A 81 -5.44 -0.07 -10.61
N ILE A 82 -5.99 0.58 -11.64
CA ILE A 82 -6.63 -0.11 -12.78
C ILE A 82 -5.65 -1.05 -13.46
N MET A 83 -4.44 -0.57 -13.75
CA MET A 83 -3.42 -1.36 -14.42
C MET A 83 -2.98 -2.54 -13.55
N LEU A 84 -2.68 -2.30 -12.27
CA LEU A 84 -2.24 -3.34 -11.33
C LEU A 84 -3.32 -4.40 -11.12
N ASN A 85 -4.57 -3.96 -10.93
CA ASN A 85 -5.72 -4.85 -10.85
C ASN A 85 -5.81 -5.77 -12.06
N ARG A 86 -5.77 -5.20 -13.28
CA ARG A 86 -5.84 -6.00 -14.50
C ARG A 86 -4.75 -7.06 -14.53
N LYS A 87 -3.50 -6.68 -14.22
CA LYS A 87 -2.36 -7.61 -14.19
C LYS A 87 -2.53 -8.74 -13.17
N LEU A 88 -3.03 -8.45 -11.97
CA LEU A 88 -3.29 -9.47 -10.95
C LEU A 88 -4.46 -10.39 -11.34
N LEU A 89 -5.53 -9.83 -11.91
CA LEU A 89 -6.66 -10.63 -12.42
C LEU A 89 -6.23 -11.55 -13.58
N ASP A 90 -5.40 -11.04 -14.51
CA ASP A 90 -4.83 -11.81 -15.62
C ASP A 90 -3.93 -12.95 -15.11
N ALA A 91 -3.24 -12.75 -13.98
CA ALA A 91 -2.47 -13.78 -13.28
C ALA A 91 -3.35 -14.76 -12.46
N GLY A 92 -4.68 -14.60 -12.50
CA GLY A 92 -5.64 -15.50 -11.87
C GLY A 92 -5.94 -15.20 -10.40
N PHE A 93 -5.52 -14.05 -9.88
CA PHE A 93 -5.94 -13.60 -8.55
C PHE A 93 -7.40 -13.13 -8.57
N LYS A 94 -8.04 -13.20 -7.41
CA LYS A 94 -9.36 -12.62 -7.17
C LYS A 94 -9.25 -11.55 -6.11
N ARG A 95 -9.83 -10.39 -6.37
CA ARG A 95 -9.93 -9.32 -5.40
C ARG A 95 -10.86 -9.71 -4.25
N LEU A 96 -10.48 -9.41 -3.01
CA LEU A 96 -11.33 -9.62 -1.86
C LEU A 96 -12.49 -8.63 -1.87
N PHE A 97 -13.69 -9.11 -1.52
CA PHE A 97 -14.87 -8.25 -1.37
C PHE A 97 -14.71 -7.28 -0.20
N SER A 98 -14.09 -7.74 0.90
CA SER A 98 -13.88 -6.94 2.11
C SER A 98 -12.82 -5.86 1.95
N ASP A 99 -11.90 -6.00 0.99
CA ASP A 99 -10.82 -5.04 0.76
C ASP A 99 -10.36 -5.08 -0.72
N PRO A 100 -10.69 -4.05 -1.52
CA PRO A 100 -10.33 -3.99 -2.94
C PRO A 100 -8.83 -3.96 -3.25
N CYS A 101 -7.99 -3.72 -2.24
CA CYS A 101 -6.53 -3.69 -2.37
C CYS A 101 -5.88 -4.99 -1.85
N ALA A 102 -6.68 -6.00 -1.52
CA ALA A 102 -6.22 -7.35 -1.20
C ALA A 102 -6.74 -8.36 -2.22
N TYR A 103 -5.88 -9.29 -2.60
CA TYR A 103 -6.11 -10.27 -3.64
C TYR A 103 -5.76 -11.65 -3.11
N ILE A 104 -6.54 -12.66 -3.48
CA ILE A 104 -6.34 -14.04 -3.08
C ILE A 104 -6.32 -14.94 -4.31
N GLN A 105 -5.45 -15.93 -4.29
CA GLN A 105 -5.43 -17.03 -5.23
C GLN A 105 -5.34 -18.34 -4.44
N ILE A 106 -6.12 -19.34 -4.85
CA ILE A 106 -6.09 -20.69 -4.28
C ILE A 106 -5.71 -21.65 -5.40
N LYS A 107 -4.60 -22.36 -5.22
CA LYS A 107 -4.05 -23.34 -6.18
C LYS A 107 -4.05 -24.72 -5.50
N GLY A 108 -5.14 -25.48 -5.69
CA GLY A 108 -5.33 -26.74 -4.97
C GLY A 108 -5.57 -26.49 -3.48
N ASP A 109 -4.69 -27.00 -2.63
CA ASP A 109 -4.68 -26.80 -1.19
C ASP A 109 -3.83 -25.60 -0.74
N LYS A 110 -3.14 -24.93 -1.68
CA LYS A 110 -2.25 -23.80 -1.40
C LYS A 110 -2.93 -22.45 -1.54
N ILE A 111 -2.45 -21.48 -0.78
CA ILE A 111 -2.98 -20.11 -0.72
C ILE A 111 -1.91 -19.07 -1.00
N GLU A 112 -2.25 -18.06 -1.78
CA GLU A 112 -1.45 -16.86 -2.00
C GLU A 112 -2.33 -15.63 -1.80
N ILE A 113 -1.84 -14.67 -1.03
CA ILE A 113 -2.50 -13.39 -0.80
C ILE A 113 -1.51 -12.28 -1.15
N VAL A 114 -1.97 -11.30 -1.92
CA VAL A 114 -1.23 -10.07 -2.22
C VAL A 114 -2.02 -8.88 -1.72
N THR A 115 -1.40 -8.01 -0.94
CA THR A 115 -2.00 -6.73 -0.53
C THR A 115 -1.17 -5.57 -1.03
N ILE A 116 -1.85 -4.47 -1.39
CA ILE A 116 -1.22 -3.32 -2.05
C ILE A 116 -1.33 -2.09 -1.16
N TRP A 117 -0.19 -1.43 -0.93
CA TRP A 117 -0.13 -0.09 -0.36
C TRP A 117 0.69 0.80 -1.30
N VAL A 118 0.01 1.52 -2.19
CA VAL A 118 0.62 2.36 -3.24
C VAL A 118 1.62 1.57 -4.08
N ASP A 119 2.91 1.66 -3.79
CA ASP A 119 4.05 0.98 -4.40
C ASP A 119 4.47 -0.31 -3.67
N ASP A 120 4.16 -0.44 -2.38
CA ASP A 120 4.44 -1.63 -1.58
C ASP A 120 3.45 -2.77 -1.90
N LEU A 121 3.99 -3.94 -2.19
CA LEU A 121 3.28 -5.21 -2.31
C LEU A 121 3.69 -6.14 -1.18
N LEU A 122 2.74 -6.57 -0.37
CA LEU A 122 2.95 -7.62 0.63
C LEU A 122 2.38 -8.91 0.10
N ILE A 123 3.14 -9.98 0.25
CA ILE A 123 2.82 -11.30 -0.25
C ILE A 123 2.77 -12.25 0.95
N PHE A 124 1.73 -13.06 1.02
CA PHE A 124 1.54 -14.08 2.05
C PHE A 124 1.20 -15.41 1.38
N THR A 125 1.85 -16.49 1.78
CA THR A 125 1.54 -17.82 1.25
C THR A 125 1.98 -18.91 2.20
N ASP A 126 1.33 -20.06 2.12
CA ASP A 126 1.73 -21.26 2.86
C ASP A 126 2.80 -22.11 2.14
N ASP A 127 3.35 -21.61 1.02
CA ASP A 127 4.31 -22.34 0.20
C ASP A 127 5.44 -21.43 -0.34
N CYS A 128 6.69 -21.78 -0.01
CA CYS A 128 7.85 -20.99 -0.45
C CYS A 128 8.05 -20.99 -1.97
N ALA A 129 7.70 -22.08 -2.67
CA ALA A 129 7.87 -22.14 -4.12
C ALA A 129 6.85 -21.25 -4.83
N LEU A 130 5.63 -21.16 -4.29
CA LEU A 130 4.64 -20.18 -4.76
C LEU A 130 5.09 -18.75 -4.54
N MET A 131 5.67 -18.43 -3.37
CA MET A 131 6.26 -17.11 -3.11
C MET A 131 7.26 -16.72 -4.20
N ASP A 132 8.21 -17.61 -4.51
CA ASP A 132 9.24 -17.34 -5.51
C ASP A 132 8.68 -17.22 -6.93
N GLN A 133 7.69 -18.05 -7.27
CA GLN A 133 6.99 -17.97 -8.55
C GLN A 133 6.28 -16.61 -8.68
N LEU A 134 5.50 -16.21 -7.69
CA LEU A 134 4.77 -14.95 -7.69
C LEU A 134 5.72 -13.75 -7.75
N LYS A 135 6.82 -13.77 -7.00
CA LYS A 135 7.87 -12.74 -7.10
C LYS A 135 8.45 -12.65 -8.51
N SER A 136 8.66 -13.78 -9.17
CA SER A 136 9.11 -13.84 -10.57
C SER A 136 8.08 -13.27 -11.54
N GLU A 137 6.80 -13.63 -11.38
CA GLU A 137 5.70 -13.09 -12.16
C GLU A 137 5.58 -11.57 -11.99
N LEU A 138 5.67 -11.05 -10.77
CA LEU A 138 5.65 -9.61 -10.49
C LEU A 138 6.83 -8.87 -11.13
N ARG A 139 8.04 -9.45 -11.14
CA ARG A 139 9.22 -8.90 -11.86
C ARG A 139 9.01 -8.84 -13.37
N ASN A 140 8.23 -9.76 -13.93
CA ASN A 140 7.88 -9.74 -15.35
C ASN A 140 6.79 -8.69 -15.65
N MET A 141 5.95 -8.36 -14.68
CA MET A 141 4.90 -7.35 -14.83
C MET A 141 5.43 -5.92 -14.66
N PHE A 142 6.32 -5.69 -13.68
CA PHE A 142 6.79 -4.38 -13.25
C PHE A 142 8.29 -4.37 -12.92
N GLU A 143 8.90 -3.18 -12.98
CA GLU A 143 10.20 -2.98 -12.36
C GLU A 143 10.02 -2.95 -10.84
N VAL A 144 10.49 -4.00 -10.15
CA VAL A 144 10.27 -4.19 -8.72
C VAL A 144 11.58 -4.49 -7.99
N THR A 145 11.65 -4.06 -6.73
CA THR A 145 12.70 -4.43 -5.79
C THR A 145 12.14 -5.47 -4.81
N ASP A 146 12.83 -6.59 -4.62
CA ASP A 146 12.48 -7.56 -3.58
C ASP A 146 13.10 -7.11 -2.25
N LEU A 147 12.24 -6.88 -1.25
CA LEU A 147 12.65 -6.44 0.09
C LEU A 147 12.75 -7.60 1.09
N GLY A 148 12.48 -8.84 0.65
CA GLY A 148 12.57 -10.04 1.49
C GLY A 148 11.43 -10.17 2.49
N GLU A 149 11.71 -10.79 3.64
CA GLU A 149 10.76 -10.83 4.76
C GLU A 149 10.67 -9.44 5.41
N PRO A 150 9.47 -8.86 5.56
CA PRO A 150 9.33 -7.48 6.00
C PRO A 150 9.69 -7.31 7.47
N TRP A 151 10.65 -6.45 7.75
CA TRP A 151 10.89 -5.90 9.10
C TRP A 151 10.07 -4.63 9.36
N LYS A 152 9.51 -4.02 8.30
CA LYS A 152 8.65 -2.84 8.39
C LYS A 152 7.64 -2.81 7.24
N ILE A 153 6.36 -2.64 7.58
CA ILE A 153 5.24 -2.55 6.64
C ILE A 153 4.53 -1.23 6.90
N VAL A 154 4.52 -0.30 5.93
CA VAL A 154 3.72 0.94 6.02
C VAL A 154 3.97 1.73 7.32
N GLY A 155 5.24 1.90 7.68
CA GLY A 155 5.57 2.60 8.93
C GLY A 155 5.42 1.77 10.22
N ILE A 156 4.93 0.53 10.14
CA ILE A 156 4.79 -0.40 11.26
C ILE A 156 5.97 -1.36 11.27
N GLU A 157 6.73 -1.38 12.35
CA GLU A 157 7.83 -2.32 12.59
C GLU A 157 7.28 -3.69 12.95
N ILE A 158 7.93 -4.75 12.45
CA ILE A 158 7.49 -6.13 12.60
C ILE A 158 8.62 -6.98 13.18
N GLU A 159 8.32 -7.68 14.26
CA GLU A 159 9.15 -8.75 14.83
C GLU A 159 8.38 -10.06 14.76
N ARG A 160 8.97 -11.08 14.13
CA ARG A 160 8.36 -12.42 14.01
C ARG A 160 9.15 -13.43 14.84
N ASP A 161 8.42 -14.21 15.63
CA ASP A 161 8.94 -15.41 16.32
C ASP A 161 8.13 -16.63 15.85
N ARG A 162 8.72 -17.40 14.95
CA ARG A 162 8.09 -18.61 14.38
C ARG A 162 7.93 -19.71 15.41
N SER A 163 8.85 -19.83 16.37
CA SER A 163 8.79 -20.85 17.42
C SER A 163 7.59 -20.65 18.35
N LYS A 164 7.27 -19.38 18.63
CA LYS A 164 6.11 -19.00 19.44
C LYS A 164 4.84 -18.74 18.62
N ARG A 165 4.91 -18.81 17.28
CA ARG A 165 3.80 -18.49 16.37
C ARG A 165 3.24 -17.08 16.61
N THR A 166 4.15 -16.11 16.82
CA THR A 166 3.77 -14.72 17.10
C THR A 166 4.39 -13.75 16.12
N ILE A 167 3.61 -12.73 15.75
CA ILE A 167 4.10 -11.53 15.07
C ILE A 167 3.74 -10.34 15.95
N LYS A 168 4.76 -9.58 16.34
CA LYS A 168 4.64 -8.34 17.09
C LYS A 168 4.73 -7.16 16.12
N ILE A 169 3.84 -6.20 16.29
CA ILE A 169 3.80 -4.97 15.52
C ILE A 169 4.01 -3.77 16.44
N SER A 170 4.82 -2.80 16.03
CA SER A 170 5.08 -1.57 16.80
C SER A 170 5.30 -0.37 15.90
N GLN A 171 5.05 0.83 16.42
CA GLN A 171 5.33 2.10 15.72
C GLN A 171 6.20 3.02 16.58
N THR A 172 7.16 2.43 17.30
CA THR A 172 8.02 3.14 18.25
C THR A 172 8.75 4.30 17.59
N LYS A 173 9.39 4.05 16.43
CA LYS A 173 10.09 5.10 15.67
C LYS A 173 9.19 6.25 15.24
N TYR A 174 7.93 5.96 14.90
CA TYR A 174 6.98 7.01 14.52
C TYR A 174 6.64 7.89 15.72
N ILE A 175 6.35 7.29 16.87
CA ILE A 175 6.10 8.00 18.13
C ILE A 175 7.32 8.86 18.51
N GLU A 176 8.52 8.29 18.49
CA GLU A 176 9.76 9.00 18.77
C GLU A 176 9.99 10.18 17.82
N SER A 177 9.67 10.01 16.52
CA SER A 177 9.79 11.10 15.54
C SER A 177 8.83 12.27 15.84
N ILE A 178 7.63 11.98 16.33
CA ILE A 178 6.66 12.99 16.76
C ILE A 178 7.20 13.72 17.99
N LEU A 179 7.70 12.99 18.98
CA LEU A 179 8.27 13.58 20.19
C LEU A 179 9.43 14.51 19.84
N HIS A 180 10.36 14.06 19.00
CA HIS A 180 11.49 14.86 18.55
C HIS A 180 11.05 16.13 17.82
N LYS A 181 10.10 16.02 16.87
CA LYS A 181 9.60 17.17 16.09
C LYS A 181 8.96 18.25 16.98
N ASN A 182 8.37 17.86 18.10
CA ASN A 182 7.71 18.78 19.04
C ASN A 182 8.61 19.17 20.23
N GLY A 183 9.89 18.75 20.25
CA GLY A 183 10.81 19.04 21.35
C GLY A 183 10.46 18.31 22.66
N LEU A 184 9.70 17.21 22.58
CA LEU A 184 9.21 16.45 23.73
C LEU A 184 10.08 15.22 24.08
N THR A 185 11.27 15.09 23.50
CA THR A 185 12.15 13.91 23.70
C THR A 185 12.49 13.65 25.17
N ASN A 186 12.56 14.71 25.99
CA ASN A 186 12.93 14.62 27.41
C ASN A 186 11.74 14.82 28.38
N THR A 187 10.50 14.77 27.89
CA THR A 187 9.33 14.92 28.77
C THR A 187 9.13 13.69 29.65
N ASN A 188 8.57 13.90 30.84
CA ASN A 188 8.23 12.81 31.75
C ASN A 188 7.24 11.85 31.09
N THR A 189 7.57 10.55 31.10
CA THR A 189 6.67 9.51 30.60
C THR A 189 5.48 9.36 31.55
N VAL A 190 4.28 9.32 30.99
CA VAL A 190 3.07 8.97 31.73
C VAL A 190 2.61 7.59 31.24
N GLY A 191 2.27 6.69 32.16
CA GLY A 191 1.77 5.34 31.82
C GLY A 191 0.34 5.33 31.28
N MET A 192 -0.27 6.49 31.06
CA MET A 192 -1.64 6.65 30.59
C MET A 192 -1.63 7.11 29.13
N PRO A 193 -2.14 6.31 28.19
CA PRO A 193 -2.15 6.65 26.76
C PRO A 193 -3.17 7.74 26.42
N LEU A 194 -4.10 8.04 27.32
CA LEU A 194 -5.12 9.09 27.19
C LEU A 194 -5.35 9.72 28.58
N ASP A 195 -5.66 11.02 28.63
CA ASP A 195 -6.06 11.67 29.89
C ASP A 195 -7.34 10.98 30.42
N PRO A 196 -7.36 10.47 31.66
CA PRO A 196 -8.51 9.79 32.24
C PRO A 196 -9.77 10.69 32.32
N ASN A 197 -9.62 12.01 32.21
CA ASN A 197 -10.72 12.96 32.16
C ASN A 197 -11.22 13.25 30.74
N THR A 198 -10.64 12.61 29.72
CA THR A 198 -11.13 12.74 28.33
C THR A 198 -12.52 12.12 28.25
N VAL A 199 -13.54 12.96 28.06
CA VAL A 199 -14.89 12.51 27.76
C VAL A 199 -14.93 12.14 26.28
N LEU A 200 -15.10 10.86 25.98
CA LEU A 200 -15.29 10.40 24.60
C LEU A 200 -16.75 10.63 24.21
N GLU A 201 -16.97 11.60 23.32
CA GLU A 201 -18.27 11.79 22.68
C GLU A 201 -18.40 10.83 21.50
N LYS A 202 -19.62 10.36 21.25
CA LYS A 202 -19.92 9.53 20.09
C LYS A 202 -19.93 10.45 18.87
N GLU A 203 -19.08 10.21 17.88
CA GLU A 203 -19.23 10.85 16.57
C GLU A 203 -20.61 10.51 16.02
N GLU A 204 -21.47 11.51 15.87
CA GLU A 204 -22.69 11.38 15.10
C GLU A 204 -22.30 11.25 13.62
N PRO A 205 -22.88 10.31 12.87
CA PRO A 205 -22.61 10.22 11.45
C PRO A 205 -22.98 11.55 10.79
N GLU A 206 -22.03 12.16 10.07
CA GLU A 206 -22.31 13.31 9.22
C GLU A 206 -23.45 12.91 8.27
N THR A 207 -24.60 13.56 8.40
CA THR A 207 -25.68 13.46 7.43
C THR A 207 -25.19 14.18 6.17
N ASP A 208 -24.96 13.42 5.10
CA ASP A 208 -24.83 13.94 3.74
C ASP A 208 -26.17 14.57 3.31
N ASP A 209 -26.48 15.75 3.83
CA ASP A 209 -27.56 16.61 3.34
C ASP A 209 -26.92 17.76 2.55
N GLU A 210 -26.67 17.51 1.26
CA GLU A 210 -26.70 18.56 0.22
C GLU A 210 -26.93 17.90 -1.14
N CYS A 211 -28.16 17.42 -1.35
CA CYS A 211 -28.79 17.40 -2.67
C CYS A 211 -29.71 18.62 -2.75
N ASP A 212 -29.30 19.63 -3.51
CA ASP A 212 -30.18 20.56 -4.25
C ASP A 212 -29.49 20.99 -5.55
#